data_AF-A0A3D4P2K4-F1
#
_entry.id   AF-A0A3D4P2K4-F1
#
_cell.length_a   1.000
_cell.length_b   1.000
_cell.length_c   1.000
_cell.angle_alpha   90.00
_cell.angle_beta   90.00
_cell.angle_gamma   90.00
#
_symmetry.space_group_name_H-M   'P 1'
#
loop_
_entity.id
_entity.type
_entity.pdbx_description
1 polymer ?
#
loop_
_entity_poly.entity_id
_entity_poly.type
_entity_poly.pdbx_seq_one_letter_code
_entity_poly.pdbx_strand_id
1 'polypeptide(L)'
;MSDLAGRLGRKLTWWRRGCGHRDAAVQVFLEETDPEVTAELLPHILSCPECGSEFEAVRAVWTRSAEILEPIEQDGQLPADASERLRNLARDEIKSLRLLRRARKRSVFGLKYVIGGAAAILLIILTALFIPSRFSRNVFQERTSSDKGFAVFQPWNLTRQRPVVFRWQSLAQADHYELEILDLGLETVFSQGGITSAQYSLPEEVFFRLHKGRTYFWKVKAHLKGGQSLESEFGKFILPEL
;
A
#
# COMPACT_ATOMS: atom_id res chain seq x y z
N MET A 1 11.08 -51.07 -18.32
CA MET A 1 11.48 -49.69 -18.69
C MET A 1 10.50 -49.14 -19.71
N SER A 2 9.20 -49.11 -19.40
CA SER A 2 8.16 -49.01 -20.45
C SER A 2 6.85 -48.38 -19.96
N ASP A 3 6.89 -47.53 -18.93
CA ASP A 3 5.68 -46.87 -18.39
C ASP A 3 5.80 -45.33 -18.24
N LEU A 4 6.86 -44.72 -18.79
CA LEU A 4 7.05 -43.27 -18.73
C LEU A 4 6.49 -42.54 -19.97
N ALA A 5 6.45 -43.20 -21.13
CA ALA A 5 5.86 -42.64 -22.35
C ALA A 5 4.34 -42.43 -22.23
N GLY A 6 3.64 -43.27 -21.45
CA GLY A 6 2.19 -43.17 -21.25
C GLY A 6 1.73 -41.95 -20.44
N ARG A 7 2.62 -41.33 -19.65
CA ARG A 7 2.29 -40.11 -18.86
C ARG A 7 2.46 -38.81 -19.66
N LEU A 8 3.13 -38.86 -20.82
CA LEU A 8 3.42 -37.73 -21.69
C LEU A 8 2.31 -37.46 -22.73
N GLY A 9 1.34 -38.36 -22.87
CA GLY A 9 0.14 -38.15 -23.71
C GLY A 9 -0.86 -37.12 -23.17
N ARG A 10 -0.57 -36.47 -22.05
CA ARG A 10 -1.37 -35.33 -21.57
C ARG A 10 -0.75 -34.06 -22.13
N LYS A 11 -1.48 -33.42 -23.06
CA LYS A 11 -1.31 -32.03 -23.51
C LYS A 11 -0.56 -31.25 -22.44
N LEU A 12 0.60 -30.68 -22.77
CA LEU A 12 1.38 -29.79 -21.91
C LEU A 12 0.46 -28.69 -21.36
N THR A 13 -0.19 -28.94 -20.21
CA THR A 13 -1.11 -27.99 -19.60
C THR A 13 -0.27 -27.02 -18.80
N TRP A 14 0.07 -25.92 -19.47
CA TRP A 14 0.74 -24.72 -18.99
C TRP A 14 0.15 -24.21 -17.67
N TRP A 15 0.76 -24.53 -16.53
CA TRP A 15 0.33 -23.99 -15.23
C TRP A 15 1.48 -23.43 -14.39
N ARG A 16 2.01 -22.30 -14.85
CA ARG A 16 1.99 -21.01 -14.14
C ARG A 16 2.18 -19.91 -15.18
N ARG A 17 1.14 -19.13 -15.52
CA ARG A 17 1.19 -17.98 -16.45
C ARG A 17 2.07 -18.21 -17.71
N GLY A 18 1.80 -19.26 -18.49
CA GLY A 18 2.50 -19.50 -19.75
C GLY A 18 3.90 -20.09 -19.65
N CYS A 19 4.36 -20.52 -18.47
CA CYS A 19 5.60 -21.28 -18.31
C CYS A 19 5.33 -22.79 -18.23
N GLY A 20 6.20 -23.58 -18.85
CA GLY A 20 6.15 -25.05 -18.83
C GLY A 20 6.37 -25.64 -17.43
N HIS A 21 6.19 -26.96 -17.30
CA HIS A 21 6.26 -27.71 -16.04
C HIS A 21 7.50 -27.34 -15.20
N ARG A 22 7.36 -27.35 -13.86
CA ARG A 22 8.39 -26.92 -12.88
C ARG A 22 9.76 -27.61 -13.07
N ASP A 23 9.76 -28.79 -13.68
CA ASP A 23 10.92 -29.64 -13.85
C ASP A 23 11.38 -29.75 -15.31
N ALA A 24 10.67 -29.09 -16.25
CA ALA A 24 10.95 -29.20 -17.68
C ALA A 24 12.34 -28.67 -18.06
N ALA A 25 12.80 -27.59 -17.41
CA ALA A 25 14.15 -27.07 -17.63
C ALA A 25 15.24 -28.06 -17.18
N VAL A 26 14.99 -28.82 -16.10
CA VAL A 26 15.90 -29.85 -15.59
C VAL A 26 15.93 -31.05 -16.53
N GLN A 27 14.75 -31.49 -17.01
CA GLN A 27 14.63 -32.63 -17.92
C GLN A 27 15.25 -32.35 -19.30
N VAL A 28 15.09 -31.12 -19.83
CA VAL A 28 15.79 -30.68 -21.04
C VAL A 28 17.29 -30.66 -20.83
N PHE A 29 17.75 -30.20 -19.66
CA PHE A 29 19.18 -30.13 -19.35
C PHE A 29 19.83 -31.51 -19.20
N LEU A 30 19.11 -32.48 -18.61
CA LEU A 30 19.59 -33.86 -18.44
C LEU A 30 19.41 -34.74 -19.69
N GLU A 31 18.95 -34.17 -20.81
CA GLU A 31 18.61 -34.90 -22.05
C GLU A 31 17.57 -36.03 -21.82
N GLU A 32 16.79 -35.95 -20.73
CA GLU A 32 15.75 -36.92 -20.38
C GLU A 32 14.43 -36.73 -21.16
N THR A 33 14.42 -35.77 -22.10
CA THR A 33 13.25 -35.42 -22.91
C THR A 33 13.46 -35.77 -24.37
N ASP A 34 12.37 -36.09 -25.05
CA ASP A 34 12.38 -36.32 -26.49
C ASP A 34 12.94 -35.08 -27.23
N PRO A 35 13.78 -35.26 -28.27
CA PRO A 35 14.32 -34.16 -29.05
C PRO A 35 13.24 -33.22 -29.64
N GLU A 36 12.04 -33.73 -29.98
CA GLU A 36 10.92 -32.89 -30.43
C GLU A 36 10.41 -31.98 -29.31
N VAL A 37 10.31 -32.50 -28.09
CA VAL A 37 9.88 -31.75 -26.90
C VAL A 37 10.94 -30.72 -26.50
N THR A 38 12.22 -31.05 -26.67
CA THR A 38 13.33 -30.13 -26.44
C THR A 38 13.27 -28.93 -27.38
N ALA A 39 13.00 -29.17 -28.67
CA ALA A 39 12.87 -28.13 -29.68
C ALA A 39 11.71 -27.16 -29.39
N GLU A 40 10.62 -27.64 -28.78
CA GLU A 40 9.49 -26.79 -28.37
C GLU A 40 9.78 -25.97 -27.10
N LEU A 41 10.46 -26.58 -26.12
CA LEU A 41 10.71 -25.95 -24.82
C LEU A 41 11.88 -24.95 -24.83
N LEU A 42 12.92 -25.21 -25.62
CA LEU A 42 14.15 -24.40 -25.63
C LEU A 42 13.90 -22.92 -25.99
N PRO A 43 13.11 -22.57 -27.03
CA PRO A 43 12.78 -21.18 -27.34
C PRO A 43 12.08 -20.47 -26.18
N HIS A 44 11.20 -21.18 -25.47
CA HIS A 44 10.54 -20.65 -24.29
C HIS A 44 11.52 -20.43 -23.13
N ILE A 45 12.39 -21.40 -22.83
CA ILE A 45 13.39 -21.28 -21.74
C ILE A 45 14.30 -20.07 -21.98
N LEU A 46 14.72 -19.85 -23.22
CA LEU A 46 15.61 -18.75 -23.59
C LEU A 46 14.90 -17.38 -23.61
N SER A 47 13.60 -17.35 -23.86
CA SER A 47 12.82 -16.09 -23.93
C SER A 47 12.09 -15.74 -22.62
N CYS A 48 11.73 -16.75 -21.82
CA CYS A 48 11.07 -16.58 -20.54
C CYS A 48 12.12 -16.43 -19.45
N PRO A 49 12.21 -15.27 -18.80
CA PRO A 49 13.36 -15.02 -17.96
C PRO A 49 13.17 -15.54 -16.53
N GLU A 50 12.02 -16.16 -16.20
CA GLU A 50 11.87 -17.05 -15.05
C GLU A 50 12.50 -18.42 -15.35
N CYS A 51 12.10 -19.06 -16.46
CA CYS A 51 12.62 -20.36 -16.90
C CYS A 51 14.12 -20.30 -17.24
N GLY A 52 14.58 -19.24 -17.90
CA GLY A 52 16.01 -19.05 -18.20
C GLY A 52 16.87 -18.99 -16.95
N SER A 53 16.41 -18.28 -15.90
CA SER A 53 17.14 -18.23 -14.63
C SER A 53 17.23 -19.60 -13.95
N GLU A 54 16.15 -20.40 -13.99
CA GLU A 54 16.17 -21.76 -13.46
C GLU A 54 17.15 -22.65 -14.22
N PHE A 55 17.12 -22.58 -15.55
CA PHE A 55 18.02 -23.33 -16.41
C PHE A 55 19.50 -22.96 -16.18
N GLU A 56 19.81 -21.67 -16.06
CA GLU A 56 21.18 -21.20 -15.78
C GLU A 56 21.69 -21.70 -14.43
N ALA A 57 20.85 -21.72 -13.39
CA ALA A 57 21.25 -22.24 -12.10
C ALA A 57 21.51 -23.75 -12.11
N VAL A 58 20.68 -24.53 -12.82
CA VAL A 58 20.90 -25.98 -13.00
C VAL A 58 22.22 -26.21 -13.74
N ARG A 59 22.46 -25.46 -14.82
CA ARG A 59 23.72 -25.51 -15.57
C ARG A 59 24.93 -25.13 -14.72
N ALA A 60 24.83 -24.09 -13.89
CA ALA A 60 25.92 -23.65 -13.01
C ALA A 60 26.27 -24.71 -11.95
N VAL A 61 25.25 -25.35 -11.35
CA VAL A 61 25.45 -26.46 -10.42
C VAL A 61 26.11 -27.63 -11.13
N TRP A 62 25.65 -28.00 -12.33
CA TRP A 62 26.24 -29.09 -13.10
C TRP A 62 27.71 -28.84 -13.45
N THR A 63 28.02 -27.68 -14.04
CA THR A 63 29.40 -27.32 -14.42
C THR A 63 30.34 -27.30 -13.22
N ARG A 64 29.93 -26.71 -12.09
CA ARG A 64 30.76 -26.70 -10.87
C ARG A 64 30.82 -28.05 -10.17
N SER A 65 29.78 -28.88 -10.31
CA SER A 65 29.80 -30.24 -9.79
C SER A 65 30.82 -31.11 -10.52
N ALA A 66 31.06 -30.87 -11.82
CA ALA A 66 32.08 -31.58 -12.57
C ALA A 66 33.49 -31.42 -11.95
N GLU A 67 33.86 -30.22 -11.48
CA GLU A 67 35.12 -29.98 -10.75
C GLU A 67 35.20 -30.76 -9.42
N ILE A 68 34.07 -30.94 -8.73
CA ILE A 68 34.03 -31.72 -7.47
C ILE A 68 34.08 -33.23 -7.74
N LEU A 69 33.54 -33.65 -8.89
CA LEU A 69 33.42 -35.04 -9.28
C LEU A 69 34.65 -35.53 -10.10
N GLU A 70 35.51 -34.63 -10.58
CA GLU A 70 36.75 -34.96 -11.31
C GLU A 70 37.60 -36.06 -10.62
N PRO A 71 37.77 -36.09 -9.28
CA PRO A 71 38.52 -37.16 -8.62
C PRO A 71 37.87 -38.55 -8.74
N ILE A 72 36.55 -38.62 -8.93
CA ILE A 72 35.82 -39.88 -9.13
C ILE A 72 36.12 -40.45 -10.52
N GLU A 73 36.26 -39.58 -11.53
CA GLU A 73 36.62 -39.99 -12.89
C GLU A 73 38.06 -40.53 -12.95
N GLN A 74 38.94 -40.07 -12.07
CA GLN A 74 40.35 -40.48 -12.03
C GLN A 74 40.60 -41.72 -11.15
N ASP A 75 40.09 -41.73 -9.92
CA ASP A 75 40.43 -42.75 -8.91
C ASP A 75 39.26 -43.67 -8.54
N GLY A 76 38.08 -43.46 -9.11
CA GLY A 76 36.87 -44.24 -8.82
C GLY A 76 36.30 -44.04 -7.40
N GLN A 77 36.89 -43.13 -6.62
CA GLN A 77 36.57 -42.92 -5.22
C GLN A 77 35.91 -41.56 -5.02
N LEU A 78 34.73 -41.53 -4.40
CA LEU A 78 34.09 -40.28 -3.99
C LEU A 78 34.91 -39.61 -2.87
N PRO A 79 35.30 -38.33 -3.01
CA PRO A 79 35.88 -37.58 -1.89
C PRO A 79 34.92 -37.58 -0.70
N ALA A 80 35.45 -37.77 0.51
CA ALA A 80 34.64 -37.89 1.73
C ALA A 80 33.73 -36.67 1.98
N ASP A 81 34.15 -35.50 1.52
CA ASP A 81 33.44 -34.23 1.64
C ASP A 81 32.68 -33.81 0.37
N ALA A 82 32.71 -34.60 -0.70
CA ALA A 82 32.05 -34.28 -1.97
C ALA A 82 30.54 -34.06 -1.78
N SER A 83 29.88 -34.91 -0.99
CA SER A 83 28.45 -34.80 -0.71
C SER A 83 28.07 -33.48 -0.03
N GLU A 84 28.92 -32.98 0.88
CA GLU A 84 28.71 -31.74 1.59
C GLU A 84 29.00 -30.53 0.69
N ARG A 85 30.07 -30.59 -0.11
CA ARG A 85 30.40 -29.55 -1.10
C ARG A 85 29.28 -29.39 -2.14
N LEU A 86 28.78 -30.49 -2.70
CA LEU A 86 27.66 -30.46 -3.65
C LEU A 86 26.39 -29.87 -3.03
N ARG A 87 26.08 -30.21 -1.79
CA ARG A 87 24.92 -29.67 -1.07
C ARG A 87 25.05 -28.18 -0.82
N ASN A 88 26.24 -27.70 -0.46
CA ASN A 88 26.50 -26.28 -0.25
C ASN A 88 26.41 -25.49 -1.56
N LEU A 89 26.99 -26.00 -2.66
CA LEU A 89 26.83 -25.41 -3.98
C LEU A 89 25.36 -25.28 -4.39
N ALA A 90 24.58 -26.36 -4.28
CA ALA A 90 23.16 -26.34 -4.63
C ALA A 90 22.39 -25.33 -3.78
N ARG A 91 22.70 -25.24 -2.48
CA ARG A 91 22.05 -24.29 -1.57
C ARG A 91 22.36 -22.84 -1.94
N ASP A 92 23.60 -22.54 -2.28
CA ASP A 92 24.00 -21.17 -2.63
C ASP A 92 23.37 -20.72 -3.96
N GLU A 93 23.24 -21.62 -4.94
CA GLU A 93 22.57 -21.27 -6.19
C GLU A 93 21.05 -21.13 -6.04
N ILE A 94 20.42 -21.89 -5.14
CA ILE A 94 19.02 -21.66 -4.77
C ILE A 94 18.83 -20.29 -4.09
N LYS A 95 19.80 -19.84 -3.27
CA LYS A 95 19.72 -18.52 -2.63
C LYS A 95 19.85 -17.40 -3.67
N SER A 96 20.82 -17.49 -4.59
CA SER A 96 21.03 -16.49 -5.64
C SER A 96 19.78 -16.35 -6.53
N LEU A 97 19.17 -17.47 -6.92
CA LEU A 97 17.90 -17.52 -7.66
C LEU A 97 16.77 -16.79 -6.94
N ARG A 98 16.62 -17.03 -5.64
CA ARG A 98 15.59 -16.36 -4.82
C ARG A 98 15.82 -14.86 -4.76
N LEU A 99 17.06 -14.40 -4.68
CA LEU A 99 17.41 -12.98 -4.68
C LEU A 99 17.09 -12.33 -6.03
N LEU A 100 17.48 -12.96 -7.14
CA LEU A 100 17.17 -12.49 -8.50
C LEU A 100 15.66 -12.38 -8.73
N ARG A 101 14.88 -13.39 -8.32
CA ARG A 101 13.41 -13.35 -8.40
C ARG A 101 12.81 -12.21 -7.58
N ARG A 102 13.31 -11.98 -6.36
CA ARG A 102 12.85 -10.88 -5.49
C ARG A 102 13.19 -9.51 -6.08
N ALA A 103 14.39 -9.32 -6.62
CA ALA A 103 14.80 -8.08 -7.26
C ALA A 103 13.93 -7.76 -8.48
N ARG A 104 13.69 -8.76 -9.34
CA ARG A 104 12.81 -8.62 -10.51
C ARG A 104 11.37 -8.27 -10.12
N LYS A 105 10.81 -8.94 -9.10
CA LYS A 105 9.44 -8.68 -8.63
C LYS A 105 9.28 -7.25 -8.11
N ARG A 106 10.32 -6.69 -7.46
CA ARG A 106 10.35 -5.27 -7.03
C ARG A 106 10.41 -4.31 -8.22
N SER A 107 11.19 -4.61 -9.26
CA SER A 107 11.29 -3.77 -10.47
C SER A 107 9.97 -3.67 -11.24
N VAL A 108 9.24 -4.79 -11.41
CA VAL A 108 7.96 -4.81 -12.13
C VAL A 108 6.84 -4.10 -11.36
N PHE A 109 6.88 -4.14 -10.02
CA PHE A 109 5.97 -3.33 -9.20
C PHE A 109 6.35 -1.85 -9.27
N GLY A 110 7.62 -1.48 -9.11
CA GLY A 110 8.06 -0.09 -9.13
C GLY A 110 7.73 0.67 -10.42
N LEU A 111 7.90 0.05 -11.59
CA LEU A 111 7.71 0.74 -12.88
C LEU A 111 6.24 1.05 -13.19
N LYS A 112 5.29 0.20 -12.74
CA LYS A 112 3.85 0.43 -12.96
C LYS A 112 3.30 1.62 -12.17
N TYR A 113 3.82 1.89 -10.98
CA TYR A 113 3.39 3.03 -10.16
C TYR A 113 4.08 4.35 -10.54
N VAL A 114 5.29 4.29 -11.12
CA VAL A 114 6.00 5.50 -11.58
C VAL A 114 5.33 6.11 -12.81
N ILE A 115 4.91 5.28 -13.78
CA ILE A 115 4.24 5.76 -15.01
C ILE A 115 2.81 6.24 -14.72
N GLY A 116 2.07 5.53 -13.85
CA GLY A 116 0.73 5.95 -13.41
C GLY A 116 0.73 7.22 -12.58
N GLY A 117 1.74 7.42 -11.73
CA GLY A 117 1.90 8.62 -10.91
C GLY A 117 2.20 9.88 -11.74
N ALA A 118 3.11 9.76 -12.73
CA ALA A 118 3.48 10.90 -13.58
C ALA A 118 2.31 11.39 -14.46
N ALA A 119 1.50 10.47 -15.01
CA ALA A 119 0.33 10.82 -15.80
C ALA A 119 -0.76 11.49 -14.94
N ALA A 120 -0.99 11.03 -13.71
CA ALA A 120 -1.94 11.64 -12.79
C ALA A 120 -1.50 13.06 -12.37
N ILE A 121 -0.21 13.26 -12.09
CA ILE A 121 0.35 14.59 -11.76
C ILE A 121 0.20 15.55 -12.94
N LEU A 122 0.48 15.10 -14.17
CA LEU A 122 0.32 15.94 -15.37
C LEU A 122 -1.16 16.33 -15.60
N LEU A 123 -2.09 15.42 -15.35
CA LEU A 123 -3.53 15.66 -15.47
C LEU A 123 -4.03 16.65 -14.40
N ILE A 124 -3.50 16.56 -13.16
CA ILE A 124 -3.75 17.55 -12.10
C ILE A 124 -3.21 18.93 -12.49
N ILE A 125 -2.00 19.01 -13.08
CA ILE A 125 -1.42 20.29 -13.51
C ILE A 125 -2.24 20.89 -14.66
N LEU A 126 -2.64 20.09 -15.64
CA LEU A 126 -3.45 20.56 -16.77
C LEU A 126 -4.85 21.01 -16.33
N THR A 127 -5.49 20.29 -15.41
CA THR A 127 -6.77 20.71 -14.83
C THR A 127 -6.62 21.99 -13.98
N ALA A 128 -5.55 22.11 -13.20
CA ALA A 128 -5.27 23.32 -12.41
C ALA A 128 -5.04 24.57 -13.29
N LEU A 129 -4.41 24.42 -14.46
CA LEU A 129 -4.18 25.51 -15.41
C LEU A 129 -5.42 25.88 -16.23
N PHE A 130 -6.38 24.96 -16.39
CA PHE A 130 -7.60 25.16 -17.18
C PHE A 130 -8.84 25.48 -16.32
N ILE A 131 -8.74 25.46 -14.99
CA ILE A 131 -9.76 26.04 -14.11
C ILE A 131 -9.71 27.56 -14.33
N PRO A 132 -10.73 28.17 -14.96
CA PRO A 132 -10.76 29.61 -15.11
C PRO A 132 -10.68 30.21 -13.71
N SER A 133 -9.83 31.23 -13.56
CA SER A 133 -9.52 32.05 -12.38
C SER A 133 -10.73 32.78 -11.75
N ARG A 134 -11.92 32.21 -11.92
CA ARG A 134 -13.23 32.62 -11.44
C ARG A 134 -13.68 31.80 -10.22
N PHE A 135 -13.01 30.68 -9.88
CA PHE A 135 -13.36 29.89 -8.69
C PHE A 135 -12.60 30.40 -7.45
N SER A 136 -13.23 31.41 -6.83
CA SER A 136 -13.20 31.73 -5.42
C SER A 136 -11.85 32.06 -4.77
N ARG A 137 -11.72 33.34 -4.43
CA ARG A 137 -10.86 33.91 -3.40
C ARG A 137 -11.18 33.37 -1.99
N ASN A 138 -11.25 32.05 -1.80
CA ASN A 138 -11.16 31.47 -0.47
C ASN A 138 -9.76 30.90 -0.34
N VAL A 139 -8.86 31.83 -0.04
CA VAL A 139 -7.51 31.61 0.45
C VAL A 139 -7.50 30.33 1.28
N PHE A 140 -6.75 29.35 0.78
CA PHE A 140 -6.21 28.26 1.57
C PHE A 140 -5.40 28.91 2.68
N GLN A 141 -6.05 29.20 3.79
CA GLN A 141 -5.42 29.79 4.97
C GLN A 141 -4.55 28.68 5.53
N GLU A 142 -3.26 28.81 5.29
CA GLU A 142 -2.22 27.98 5.86
C GLU A 142 -2.53 27.69 7.31
N ARG A 143 -2.26 26.44 7.70
CA ARG A 143 -2.23 25.98 9.09
C ARG A 143 -1.17 26.76 9.87
N THR A 144 -1.43 28.02 10.18
CA THR A 144 -0.78 28.71 11.29
C THR A 144 -1.48 28.26 12.55
N SER A 145 -1.17 27.01 12.93
CA SER A 145 -1.33 26.50 14.28
C SER A 145 -0.45 27.35 15.18
N SER A 146 -0.97 28.50 15.61
CA SER A 146 -0.50 29.15 16.82
C SER A 146 -0.61 28.09 17.91
N ASP A 147 0.52 27.73 18.53
CA ASP A 147 0.70 26.66 19.54
C ASP A 147 -0.07 26.93 20.86
N LYS A 148 -1.05 27.83 20.81
CA LYS A 148 -1.99 28.18 21.88
C LYS A 148 -3.36 28.40 21.24
N GLY A 149 -4.09 27.30 21.02
CA GLY A 149 -5.53 27.37 20.80
C GLY A 149 -6.24 27.96 22.02
N PHE A 150 -7.53 28.31 21.88
CA PHE A 150 -8.34 28.77 23.01
C PHE A 150 -9.22 27.65 23.57
N ALA A 151 -9.58 27.77 24.85
CA ALA A 151 -10.28 26.70 25.55
C ALA A 151 -11.76 26.59 25.14
N VAL A 152 -12.24 25.35 25.13
CA VAL A 152 -13.68 25.03 25.06
C VAL A 152 -14.17 24.59 26.44
N PHE A 153 -15.42 24.90 26.78
CA PHE A 153 -15.93 24.69 28.14
C PHE A 153 -17.01 23.63 28.24
N GLN A 154 -17.97 23.58 27.32
CA GLN A 154 -19.05 22.58 27.33
C GLN A 154 -19.61 22.44 25.91
N PRO A 155 -20.15 21.27 25.53
CA PRO A 155 -20.27 20.04 26.32
C PRO A 155 -18.96 19.24 26.41
N TRP A 156 -18.79 18.52 27.53
CA TRP A 156 -17.79 17.46 27.72
C TRP A 156 -18.47 16.13 28.05
N ASN A 157 -18.10 15.07 27.35
CA ASN A 157 -18.61 13.71 27.54
C ASN A 157 -20.13 13.60 27.36
N LEU A 158 -20.84 12.97 28.28
CA LEU A 158 -22.25 12.61 28.10
C LEU A 158 -23.17 13.83 28.25
N THR A 159 -23.85 14.21 27.17
CA THR A 159 -24.77 15.36 27.18
C THR A 159 -26.22 14.89 27.27
N ARG A 160 -26.82 14.99 28.46
CA ARG A 160 -28.24 14.61 28.67
C ARG A 160 -29.22 15.78 28.55
N GLN A 161 -28.72 17.02 28.62
CA GLN A 161 -29.56 18.22 28.59
C GLN A 161 -29.88 18.64 27.15
N ARG A 162 -31.14 19.04 26.93
CA ARG A 162 -31.61 19.68 25.70
C ARG A 162 -32.03 21.12 26.01
N PRO A 163 -31.67 22.10 25.17
CA PRO A 163 -30.82 21.96 23.99
C PRO A 163 -29.34 21.72 24.36
N VAL A 164 -28.58 21.11 23.45
CA VAL A 164 -27.12 20.99 23.63
C VAL A 164 -26.50 22.36 23.44
N VAL A 165 -25.89 22.91 24.48
CA VAL A 165 -25.27 24.25 24.43
C VAL A 165 -23.75 24.11 24.40
N PHE A 166 -23.16 24.61 23.32
CA PHE A 166 -21.73 24.74 23.12
C PHE A 166 -21.26 26.07 23.72
N ARG A 167 -20.20 26.05 24.53
CA ARG A 167 -19.63 27.22 25.22
C ARG A 167 -18.11 27.17 25.14
N TRP A 168 -17.48 28.29 24.81
CA TRP A 168 -16.03 28.39 24.68
C TRP A 168 -15.51 29.71 25.25
N GLN A 169 -14.19 29.83 25.32
CA GLN A 169 -13.53 31.05 25.75
C GLN A 169 -13.79 32.19 24.76
N SER A 170 -14.40 33.27 25.24
CA SER A 170 -14.54 34.50 24.46
C SER A 170 -13.18 35.15 24.23
N LEU A 171 -12.95 35.64 23.03
CA LEU A 171 -11.72 36.32 22.62
C LEU A 171 -12.06 37.76 22.30
N ALA A 172 -11.40 38.72 22.96
CA ALA A 172 -11.68 40.15 22.79
C ALA A 172 -11.47 40.64 21.34
N GLN A 173 -10.61 39.98 20.57
CA GLN A 173 -10.29 40.33 19.19
C GLN A 173 -11.12 39.58 18.15
N ALA A 174 -12.02 38.67 18.57
CA ALA A 174 -12.89 37.94 17.66
C ALA A 174 -13.95 38.89 17.07
N ASP A 175 -14.12 38.79 15.77
CA ASP A 175 -15.20 39.39 15.01
C ASP A 175 -16.42 38.46 15.01
N HIS A 176 -16.19 37.19 14.69
CA HIS A 176 -17.19 36.13 14.76
C HIS A 176 -16.52 34.75 14.93
N TYR A 177 -17.34 33.75 15.23
CA TYR A 177 -16.95 32.36 15.42
C TYR A 177 -17.65 31.46 14.41
N GLU A 178 -17.00 30.34 14.12
CA GLU A 178 -17.54 29.19 13.42
C GLU A 178 -17.43 27.95 14.31
N LEU A 179 -18.54 27.27 14.54
CA LEU A 179 -18.60 26.01 15.28
C LEU A 179 -18.66 24.84 14.31
N GLU A 180 -17.79 23.86 14.47
CA GLU A 180 -17.81 22.60 13.73
C GLU A 180 -18.04 21.42 14.66
N ILE A 181 -18.92 20.50 14.27
CA ILE A 181 -19.10 19.19 14.89
C ILE A 181 -18.62 18.12 13.91
N LEU A 182 -17.81 17.21 14.42
CA LEU A 182 -17.10 16.19 13.67
C LEU A 182 -17.47 14.81 14.21
N ASP A 183 -17.55 13.82 13.33
CA ASP A 183 -17.71 12.42 13.74
C ASP A 183 -16.39 11.77 14.17
N LEU A 184 -16.42 10.46 14.44
CA LEU A 184 -15.22 9.68 14.78
C LEU A 184 -14.18 9.64 13.66
N GLY A 185 -14.59 9.81 12.40
CA GLY A 185 -13.70 9.92 11.24
C GLY A 185 -13.09 11.31 11.06
N LEU A 186 -13.44 12.27 11.94
CA LEU A 186 -13.11 13.68 11.82
C LEU A 186 -13.74 14.36 10.59
N GLU A 187 -14.86 13.81 10.10
CA GLU A 187 -15.64 14.42 9.03
C GLU A 187 -16.67 15.40 9.62
N THR A 188 -16.80 16.58 9.01
CA THR A 188 -17.74 17.61 9.48
C THR A 188 -19.18 17.19 9.24
N VAL A 189 -19.91 16.89 10.31
CA VAL A 189 -21.33 16.53 10.28
C VAL A 189 -22.24 17.73 10.47
N PHE A 190 -21.71 18.83 11.01
CA PHE A 190 -22.41 20.10 11.17
C PHE A 190 -21.41 21.25 11.26
N SER A 191 -21.70 22.37 10.61
CA SER A 191 -20.98 23.64 10.80
C SER A 191 -21.97 24.79 10.89
N GLN A 192 -21.64 25.78 11.73
CA GLN A 192 -22.36 27.05 11.81
C GLN A 192 -21.37 28.20 11.97
N GLY A 193 -21.33 29.09 10.98
CA GLY A 193 -20.56 30.33 11.00
C GLY A 193 -21.35 31.54 11.49
N GLY A 194 -20.65 32.68 11.61
CA GLY A 194 -21.24 34.00 11.91
C GLY A 194 -21.73 34.16 13.35
N ILE A 195 -21.26 33.32 14.27
CA ILE A 195 -21.68 33.36 15.67
C ILE A 195 -20.95 34.51 16.36
N THR A 196 -21.66 35.48 16.90
CA THR A 196 -21.06 36.65 17.57
C THR A 196 -20.91 36.45 19.09
N SER A 197 -21.63 35.51 19.68
CA SER A 197 -21.52 35.12 21.08
C SER A 197 -20.57 33.95 21.29
N ALA A 198 -19.90 33.86 22.44
CA ALA A 198 -19.05 32.72 22.81
C ALA A 198 -19.85 31.45 23.24
N GLN A 199 -21.05 31.30 22.70
CA GLN A 199 -21.95 30.18 22.95
C GLN A 199 -22.84 29.94 21.72
N TYR A 200 -23.27 28.69 21.56
CA TYR A 200 -24.22 28.28 20.53
C TYR A 200 -25.15 27.18 21.02
N SER A 201 -26.44 27.29 20.72
CA SER A 201 -27.42 26.26 21.05
C SER A 201 -27.72 25.43 19.81
N LEU A 202 -27.50 24.11 19.90
CA LEU A 202 -27.72 23.20 18.79
C LEU A 202 -29.21 23.10 18.45
N PRO A 203 -29.63 23.40 17.21
CA PRO A 203 -31.03 23.25 16.79
C PRO A 203 -31.50 21.80 16.93
N GLU A 204 -32.77 21.60 17.26
CA GLU A 204 -33.34 20.27 17.47
C GLU A 204 -33.22 19.40 16.21
N GLU A 205 -33.38 19.99 15.03
CA GLU A 205 -33.31 19.30 13.74
C GLU A 205 -31.90 18.74 13.47
N VAL A 206 -30.86 19.41 13.97
CA VAL A 206 -29.49 18.90 13.91
C VAL A 206 -29.31 17.80 14.96
N PHE A 207 -29.80 18.02 16.18
CA PHE A 207 -29.73 17.03 17.26
C PHE A 207 -30.34 15.69 16.84
N PHE A 208 -31.50 15.68 16.16
CA PHE A 208 -32.14 14.45 15.69
C PHE A 208 -31.42 13.75 14.54
N ARG A 209 -30.57 14.46 13.79
CA ARG A 209 -29.72 13.86 12.73
C ARG A 209 -28.47 13.22 13.29
N LEU A 210 -28.03 13.63 14.48
CA LEU A 210 -26.91 13.00 15.17
C LEU A 210 -27.34 11.65 15.75
N HIS A 211 -26.52 10.63 15.54
CA HIS A 211 -26.79 9.28 16.01
C HIS A 211 -26.51 9.19 17.51
N LYS A 212 -27.49 8.71 18.27
CA LYS A 212 -27.34 8.42 19.72
C LYS A 212 -26.28 7.32 19.95
N GLY A 213 -25.66 7.32 21.12
CA GLY A 213 -24.59 6.39 21.48
C GLY A 213 -23.25 6.63 20.77
N ARG A 214 -23.17 7.59 19.83
CA ARG A 214 -21.93 7.92 19.13
C ARG A 214 -21.15 9.04 19.81
N THR A 215 -19.82 8.94 19.69
CA THR A 215 -18.89 10.00 20.08
C THR A 215 -18.78 11.02 18.96
N TYR A 216 -18.85 12.29 19.33
CA TYR A 216 -18.62 13.44 18.47
C TYR A 216 -17.51 14.30 19.03
N PHE A 217 -16.75 14.91 18.14
CA PHE A 217 -15.80 15.96 18.46
C PHE A 217 -16.36 17.29 18.00
N TRP A 218 -15.91 18.38 18.61
CA TRP A 218 -16.28 19.71 18.17
C TRP A 218 -15.12 20.66 18.39
N LYS A 219 -15.04 21.67 17.54
CA LYS A 219 -14.06 22.74 17.64
C LYS A 219 -14.67 24.06 17.20
N VAL A 220 -14.03 25.15 17.57
CA VAL A 220 -14.46 26.50 17.22
C VAL A 220 -13.31 27.22 16.53
N LYS A 221 -13.61 27.83 15.40
CA LYS A 221 -12.70 28.75 14.71
C LYS A 221 -13.12 30.18 15.01
N ALA A 222 -12.24 30.95 15.62
CA ALA A 222 -12.43 32.37 15.85
C ALA A 222 -11.83 33.16 14.70
N HIS A 223 -12.64 33.97 14.02
CA HIS A 223 -12.19 34.93 13.02
C HIS A 223 -11.90 36.25 13.70
N LEU A 224 -10.65 36.71 13.63
CA LEU A 224 -10.20 37.95 14.26
C LEU A 224 -10.39 39.12 13.30
N LYS A 225 -10.58 40.32 13.85
CA LYS A 225 -10.77 41.57 13.07
C LYS A 225 -9.62 41.89 12.10
N GLY A 226 -8.44 41.32 12.32
CA GLY A 226 -7.26 41.45 11.43
C GLY A 226 -7.19 40.42 10.30
N GLY A 227 -8.26 39.64 10.04
CA GLY A 227 -8.29 38.60 9.01
C GLY A 227 -7.58 37.28 9.39
N GLN A 228 -6.95 37.24 10.56
CA GLN A 228 -6.37 36.02 11.13
C GLN A 228 -7.47 35.14 11.72
N SER A 229 -7.22 33.84 11.81
CA SER A 229 -8.09 32.91 12.51
C SER A 229 -7.32 32.10 13.55
N LEU A 230 -7.97 31.81 14.68
CA LEU A 230 -7.47 30.90 15.71
C LEU A 230 -8.44 29.74 15.86
N GLU A 231 -7.91 28.54 16.03
CA GLU A 231 -8.72 27.36 16.35
C GLU A 231 -8.71 27.08 17.85
N SER A 232 -9.82 26.57 18.37
CA SER A 232 -9.91 26.09 19.73
C SER A 232 -9.26 24.72 19.88
N GLU A 233 -9.10 24.28 21.12
CA GLU A 233 -8.92 22.86 21.42
C GLU A 233 -10.18 22.06 21.01
N PHE A 234 -10.02 20.74 20.86
CA PHE A 234 -11.15 19.84 20.62
C PHE A 234 -11.93 19.59 21.91
N GLY A 235 -13.24 19.81 21.85
CA GLY A 235 -14.18 19.26 22.80
C GLY A 235 -14.71 17.90 22.34
N LYS A 236 -15.17 17.08 23.28
CA LYS A 236 -15.74 15.75 23.01
C LYS A 236 -17.10 15.64 23.68
N PHE A 237 -18.11 15.11 22.99
CA PHE A 237 -19.38 14.75 23.61
C PHE A 237 -20.00 13.47 23.04
N ILE A 238 -20.92 12.88 23.81
CA ILE A 238 -21.70 11.69 23.46
C ILE A 238 -23.17 12.02 23.71
N LEU A 239 -24.02 11.67 22.75
CA LEU A 239 -25.46 11.71 22.94
C LEU A 239 -25.94 10.41 23.60
N PRO A 240 -26.65 10.44 24.74
CA PRO A 240 -27.12 9.23 25.41
C PRO A 240 -28.09 8.44 24.51
N GLU A 241 -28.01 7.11 24.58
CA GLU A 241 -29.12 6.24 24.20
C GLU A 241 -30.26 6.53 25.19
N LEU A 242 -31.48 6.73 24.67
CA LEU A 242 -32.66 6.95 25.52
C LEU A 242 -33.03 5.66 26.25
#